data_AF-A0A0G4HCD8-F1
#
_entry.id   AF-A0A0G4HCD8-F1
#
_cell.length_a   1.000
_cell.length_b   1.000
_cell.length_c   1.000
_cell.angle_alpha   90.00
_cell.angle_beta   90.00
_cell.angle_gamma   90.00
#
_symmetry.space_group_name_H-M   'P 1'
#
loop_
_entity.id
_entity.type
_entity.pdbx_description
1 polymer ?
#
loop_
_entity_poly.entity_id
_entity_poly.type
_entity_poly.pdbx_seq_one_letter_code
_entity_poly.pdbx_strand_id
1 'polypeptide(L)'
;MSGFAINCVQWDLPEKSARGAPAASKSIPFEGNSTYKQEYDSKPLPDRVPATKTEWRPNLAAFDGNTTNKTFHDPKPLGARETFQPRVHTPKRVPFDGSSNYRDEYKKWELEQRAPPKSVDYRRAPDNRDFGSTYGKDFKKYAFPKCPIHELPPYPQPPADRYHVFYDDNVQQWY
;
A
#
# COMPACT_ATOMS: atom_id res chain seq x y z
N MET A 1 58.76 -59.98 82.07
CA MET A 1 59.60 -61.19 81.99
C MET A 1 61.00 -60.75 81.62
N SER A 2 62.02 -61.06 82.43
CA SER A 2 63.41 -60.96 81.96
C SER A 2 63.83 -62.32 81.43
N GLY A 3 64.34 -62.32 80.21
CA GLY A 3 65.11 -63.42 79.65
C GLY A 3 66.55 -63.41 80.16
N PHE A 4 67.35 -64.28 79.56
CA PHE A 4 68.78 -64.41 79.83
C PHE A 4 69.51 -64.77 78.55
N ALA A 5 70.78 -64.33 78.46
CA ALA A 5 71.97 -65.07 77.98
C ALA A 5 73.07 -64.09 77.53
N ILE A 6 74.35 -64.43 77.36
CA ILE A 6 75.31 -65.45 77.83
C ILE A 6 76.69 -64.80 77.57
N ASN A 7 77.72 -65.32 78.26
CA ASN A 7 79.10 -64.84 78.34
C ASN A 7 80.00 -65.13 77.12
N CYS A 8 81.10 -64.38 77.06
CA CYS A 8 82.37 -64.72 76.39
C CYS A 8 83.53 -64.64 77.40
N VAL A 9 84.59 -65.44 77.16
CA VAL A 9 85.76 -65.60 78.03
C VAL A 9 86.98 -64.84 77.47
N GLN A 10 87.74 -64.24 78.38
CA GLN A 10 88.86 -63.33 78.14
C GLN A 10 90.21 -64.00 78.47
N TRP A 11 91.26 -63.68 77.70
CA TRP A 11 92.66 -64.00 78.02
C TRP A 11 93.44 -62.71 78.33
N ASP A 12 94.27 -62.73 79.36
CA ASP A 12 94.99 -61.55 79.85
C ASP A 12 96.47 -61.53 79.41
N LEU A 13 96.86 -60.47 78.69
CA LEU A 13 98.27 -60.15 78.39
C LEU A 13 98.88 -59.29 79.52
N PRO A 14 100.17 -59.46 79.85
CA PRO A 14 100.80 -58.71 80.92
C PRO A 14 100.99 -57.23 80.56
N GLU A 15 100.74 -56.37 81.54
CA GLU A 15 100.77 -54.92 81.37
C GLU A 15 102.19 -54.39 81.14
N LYS A 16 102.32 -53.61 80.07
CA LYS A 16 103.52 -52.83 79.73
C LYS A 16 103.65 -51.64 80.67
N SER A 17 104.77 -51.58 81.40
CA SER A 17 105.15 -50.46 82.27
C SER A 17 105.35 -49.18 81.46
N ALA A 18 104.35 -48.30 81.49
CA ALA A 18 104.44 -46.96 80.91
C ALA A 18 104.97 -46.00 81.97
N ARG A 19 106.15 -45.41 81.73
CA ARG A 19 106.67 -44.30 82.56
C ARG A 19 105.75 -43.09 82.38
N GLY A 20 105.17 -42.60 83.48
CA GLY A 20 104.20 -41.52 83.50
C GLY A 20 104.73 -40.22 82.90
N ALA A 21 103.88 -39.53 82.14
CA ALA A 21 104.19 -38.25 81.51
C ALA A 21 104.49 -37.16 82.56
N PRO A 22 105.35 -36.18 82.26
CA PRO A 22 105.67 -35.11 83.20
C PRO A 22 104.42 -34.28 83.55
N ALA A 23 104.28 -33.93 84.83
CA ALA A 23 103.16 -33.12 85.32
C ALA A 23 103.13 -31.75 84.63
N ALA A 24 101.97 -31.38 84.09
CA ALA A 24 101.77 -30.11 83.40
C ALA A 24 102.00 -28.91 84.34
N SER A 25 102.68 -27.87 83.85
CA SER A 25 102.86 -26.62 84.60
C SER A 25 101.51 -25.92 84.78
N LYS A 26 101.27 -25.36 85.98
CA LYS A 26 100.06 -24.59 86.27
C LYS A 26 100.09 -23.30 85.46
N SER A 27 99.15 -23.13 84.54
CA SER A 27 99.02 -21.90 83.73
C SER A 27 98.52 -20.75 84.60
N ILE A 28 99.11 -19.56 84.41
CA ILE A 28 98.62 -18.32 85.00
C ILE A 28 97.35 -17.92 84.23
N PRO A 29 96.25 -17.51 84.89
CA PRO A 29 95.04 -17.11 84.19
C PRO A 29 95.30 -15.89 83.29
N PHE A 30 94.73 -15.91 82.09
CA PHE A 30 94.86 -14.82 81.13
C PHE A 30 93.89 -13.68 81.47
N GLU A 31 94.43 -12.48 81.72
CA GLU A 31 93.64 -11.27 81.97
C GLU A 31 93.30 -10.55 80.65
N GLY A 32 92.26 -11.05 79.97
CA GLY A 32 91.82 -10.59 78.66
C GLY A 32 90.76 -9.48 78.67
N ASN A 33 91.05 -8.33 79.25
CA ASN A 33 90.16 -7.16 79.20
C ASN A 33 90.67 -6.13 78.19
N SER A 34 90.00 -6.04 77.03
CA SER A 34 90.25 -4.99 76.05
C SER A 34 89.60 -3.67 76.48
N THR A 35 90.15 -2.55 76.02
CA THR A 35 89.61 -1.20 76.28
C THR A 35 88.13 -1.08 75.89
N TYR A 36 87.74 -1.75 74.80
CA TYR A 36 86.35 -1.81 74.35
C TYR A 36 85.41 -2.43 75.40
N LYS A 37 85.83 -3.54 76.04
CA LYS A 37 85.03 -4.18 77.09
C LYS A 37 84.89 -3.34 78.36
N GLN A 38 85.78 -2.38 78.58
CA GLN A 38 85.73 -1.50 79.76
C GLN A 38 84.92 -0.23 79.51
N GLU A 39 84.93 0.30 78.28
CA GLU A 39 84.29 1.57 77.98
C GLU A 39 82.83 1.44 77.50
N TYR A 40 82.49 0.30 76.89
CA TYR A 40 81.21 0.06 76.24
C TYR A 40 80.34 -0.97 76.97
N ASP A 41 80.25 -0.82 78.29
CA ASP A 41 79.27 -1.53 79.10
C ASP A 41 77.87 -0.94 78.96
N SER A 42 76.85 -1.71 79.38
CA SER A 42 75.46 -1.26 79.33
C SER A 42 75.22 -0.12 80.32
N LYS A 43 75.15 1.12 79.82
CA LYS A 43 74.80 2.30 80.62
C LYS A 43 73.27 2.38 80.78
N PRO A 44 72.76 2.67 81.99
CA PRO A 44 71.32 2.82 82.20
C PRO A 44 70.79 4.02 81.40
N LEU A 45 69.66 3.82 80.71
CA LEU A 45 68.97 4.88 80.01
C LEU A 45 68.18 5.74 81.01
N PRO A 46 68.04 7.06 80.76
CA PRO A 46 67.16 7.90 81.56
C PRO A 46 65.70 7.46 81.39
N ASP A 47 64.91 7.59 82.47
CA ASP A 47 63.49 7.28 82.44
C ASP A 47 62.75 8.16 81.43
N ARG A 48 62.01 7.52 80.52
CA ARG A 48 61.18 8.22 79.53
C ARG A 48 59.91 8.74 80.19
N VAL A 49 59.73 10.05 80.23
CA VAL A 49 58.43 10.66 80.51
C VAL A 49 57.43 10.26 79.42
N PRO A 50 56.23 9.76 79.77
CA PRO A 50 55.23 9.41 78.77
C PRO A 50 54.79 10.67 78.02
N ALA A 51 54.79 10.62 76.69
CA ALA A 51 54.31 11.71 75.87
C ALA A 51 52.81 11.93 76.13
N THR A 52 52.42 13.16 76.48
CA THR A 52 51.01 13.54 76.58
C THR A 52 50.36 13.44 75.21
N LYS A 53 49.24 12.70 75.10
CA LYS A 53 48.49 12.59 73.85
C LYS A 53 47.81 13.93 73.55
N THR A 54 48.32 14.65 72.55
CA THR A 54 47.67 15.88 72.08
C THR A 54 46.32 15.53 71.45
N GLU A 55 45.24 16.09 71.99
CA GLU A 55 43.91 15.98 71.38
C GLU A 55 43.83 16.85 70.12
N TRP A 56 43.32 16.27 69.03
CA TRP A 56 43.11 17.02 67.80
C TRP A 56 41.93 17.97 67.96
N ARG A 57 42.15 19.26 67.68
CA ARG A 57 41.11 20.28 67.65
C ARG A 57 40.80 20.65 66.20
N PRO A 58 39.56 20.45 65.71
CA PRO A 58 39.18 20.91 64.38
C PRO A 58 39.28 22.43 64.29
N ASN A 59 39.57 22.93 63.08
CA ASN A 59 39.40 24.35 62.80
C ASN A 59 37.90 24.69 62.78
N LEU A 60 37.50 25.70 63.55
CA LEU A 60 36.11 26.18 63.61
C LEU A 60 35.76 27.09 62.41
N ALA A 61 36.75 27.56 61.66
CA ALA A 61 36.52 28.38 60.48
C ALA A 61 35.90 27.55 59.34
N ALA A 62 34.91 28.14 58.66
CA ALA A 62 34.35 27.55 57.45
C ALA A 62 35.38 27.56 56.31
N PHE A 63 35.37 26.50 55.50
CA PHE A 63 36.21 26.40 54.31
C PHE A 63 35.54 27.10 53.12
N ASP A 64 36.23 28.08 52.52
CA ASP A 64 35.78 28.75 51.30
C ASP A 64 36.12 27.90 50.06
N GLY A 65 35.31 26.87 49.82
CA GLY A 65 35.48 25.89 48.73
C GLY A 65 34.98 26.34 47.35
N ASN A 66 34.87 27.66 47.14
CA ASN A 66 34.34 28.26 45.92
C ASN A 66 35.46 28.43 44.89
N THR A 67 35.51 27.55 43.91
CA THR A 67 36.43 27.67 42.78
C THR A 67 35.84 28.60 41.71
N THR A 68 36.69 29.23 40.92
CA THR A 68 36.29 30.04 39.75
C THR A 68 35.32 29.28 38.84
N ASN A 69 35.50 27.97 38.68
CA ASN A 69 34.58 27.19 37.86
C ASN A 69 33.16 27.15 38.45
N LYS A 70 33.05 26.86 39.75
CA LYS A 70 31.77 26.81 40.46
C LYS A 70 31.04 28.15 40.52
N THR A 71 31.76 29.28 40.44
CA THR A 71 31.16 30.62 40.52
C THR A 71 30.79 31.21 39.16
N PHE A 72 31.48 30.82 38.09
CA PHE A 72 31.30 31.43 36.77
C PHE A 72 30.63 30.52 35.73
N HIS A 73 30.54 29.22 35.98
CA HIS A 73 30.00 28.23 35.04
C HIS A 73 28.73 27.52 35.50
N ASP A 74 27.79 28.29 36.05
CA ASP A 74 26.43 27.81 36.29
C ASP A 74 25.64 27.64 34.97
N PRO A 75 24.65 26.72 34.93
CA PRO A 75 23.74 26.60 33.80
C PRO A 75 22.94 27.91 33.66
N LYS A 76 23.23 28.66 32.60
CA LYS A 76 22.54 29.92 32.29
C LYS A 76 21.20 29.62 31.62
N PRO A 77 20.11 30.32 31.98
CA PRO A 77 18.84 30.14 31.31
C PRO A 77 19.01 30.48 29.83
N LEU A 78 18.68 29.52 28.97
CA LEU A 78 18.65 29.74 27.53
C LEU A 78 17.39 30.54 27.20
N GLY A 79 17.51 31.55 26.35
CA GLY A 79 16.35 32.26 25.82
C GLY A 79 15.42 31.31 25.07
N ALA A 80 14.12 31.60 25.09
CA ALA A 80 13.16 30.86 24.30
C ALA A 80 13.57 30.92 22.82
N ARG A 81 13.60 29.77 22.15
CA ARG A 81 13.93 29.71 20.72
C ARG A 81 12.91 30.53 19.94
N GLU A 82 13.38 31.54 19.23
CA GLU A 82 12.54 32.28 18.29
C GLU A 82 12.07 31.32 17.20
N THR A 83 10.76 31.15 17.09
CA THR A 83 10.13 30.38 16.02
C THR A 83 9.70 31.37 14.95
N PHE A 84 10.30 31.25 13.77
CA PHE A 84 9.89 32.03 12.62
C PHE A 84 8.63 31.41 12.01
N GLN A 85 7.50 32.11 12.11
CA GLN A 85 6.30 31.79 11.35
C GLN A 85 6.32 32.62 10.06
N PRO A 86 6.42 32.01 8.87
CA PRO A 86 6.35 32.77 7.63
C PRO A 86 4.98 33.44 7.53
N ARG A 87 4.96 34.76 7.28
CA ARG A 87 3.72 35.46 6.95
C ARG A 87 3.22 34.92 5.61
N VAL A 88 2.23 34.03 5.65
CA VAL A 88 1.53 33.55 4.46
C VAL A 88 0.60 34.66 3.99
N HIS A 89 1.00 35.39 2.96
CA HIS A 89 0.09 36.29 2.26
C HIS A 89 -0.82 35.45 1.38
N THR A 90 -2.09 35.32 1.76
CA THR A 90 -3.11 34.76 0.88
C THR A 90 -3.61 35.89 -0.04
N PRO A 91 -3.28 35.87 -1.34
CA PRO A 91 -3.82 36.87 -2.26
C PRO A 91 -5.35 36.75 -2.32
N LYS A 92 -6.04 37.89 -2.38
CA LYS A 92 -7.48 37.91 -2.60
C LYS A 92 -7.77 37.28 -3.97
N ARG A 93 -8.70 36.32 -4.02
CA ARG A 93 -9.14 35.73 -5.29
C ARG A 93 -9.93 36.78 -6.08
N VAL A 94 -9.33 37.26 -7.16
CA VAL A 94 -10.02 38.10 -8.14
C VAL A 94 -10.75 37.17 -9.12
N PRO A 95 -12.01 37.46 -9.50
CA PRO A 95 -12.70 36.70 -10.52
C PRO A 95 -11.91 36.68 -11.82
N PHE A 96 -11.79 35.50 -12.44
CA PHE A 96 -11.24 35.37 -13.79
C PHE A 96 -12.35 35.67 -14.81
N ASP A 97 -12.10 36.62 -15.71
CA ASP A 97 -13.04 37.05 -16.76
C ASP A 97 -13.44 35.88 -17.67
N GLY A 98 -12.45 35.08 -18.11
CA GLY A 98 -12.69 33.86 -18.89
C GLY A 98 -13.41 34.07 -20.23
N SER A 99 -13.61 35.32 -20.64
CA SER A 99 -14.05 35.70 -21.98
C SER A 99 -12.88 35.59 -22.96
N SER A 100 -13.18 35.11 -24.15
CA SER A 100 -12.26 35.09 -25.28
C SER A 100 -13.04 35.48 -26.52
N ASN A 101 -12.40 36.15 -27.47
CA ASN A 101 -13.08 36.58 -28.70
C ASN A 101 -13.82 35.42 -29.38
N TYR A 102 -13.23 34.22 -29.37
CA TYR A 102 -13.87 33.02 -29.92
C TYR A 102 -15.17 32.63 -29.18
N ARG A 103 -15.16 32.67 -27.83
CA ARG A 103 -16.33 32.34 -27.01
C ARG A 103 -17.50 33.29 -27.26
N ASP A 104 -17.19 34.56 -27.50
CA ASP A 104 -18.19 35.61 -27.70
C ASP A 104 -18.73 35.64 -29.14
N GLU A 105 -17.86 35.43 -30.13
CA GLU A 105 -18.21 35.44 -31.55
C GLU A 105 -18.90 34.15 -32.02
N TYR A 106 -18.45 32.98 -31.52
CA TYR A 106 -18.89 31.67 -31.99
C TYR A 106 -19.79 30.95 -30.98
N LYS A 107 -20.89 31.61 -30.60
CA LYS A 107 -21.96 30.97 -29.83
C LYS A 107 -23.01 30.32 -30.73
N LYS A 108 -23.75 29.37 -30.16
CA LYS A 108 -24.91 28.77 -30.83
C LYS A 108 -26.01 29.82 -30.97
N TRP A 109 -26.19 30.33 -32.17
CA TRP A 109 -27.28 31.25 -32.50
C TRP A 109 -28.60 30.48 -32.66
N GLU A 110 -29.68 31.06 -32.16
CA GLU A 110 -31.02 30.53 -32.42
C GLU A 110 -31.33 30.79 -33.90
N LEU A 111 -31.54 29.70 -34.65
CA LEU A 111 -31.95 29.77 -36.04
C LEU A 111 -33.47 29.83 -36.08
N GLU A 112 -34.02 30.66 -36.98
CA GLU A 112 -35.45 30.64 -37.25
C GLU A 112 -35.88 29.24 -37.66
N GLN A 113 -36.94 28.73 -37.02
CA GLN A 113 -37.53 27.46 -37.41
C GLN A 113 -38.08 27.57 -38.83
N ARG A 114 -37.56 26.75 -39.74
CA ARG A 114 -38.09 26.69 -41.10
C ARG A 114 -39.54 26.24 -41.05
N ALA A 115 -40.43 27.06 -41.58
CA ALA A 115 -41.81 26.65 -41.78
C ALA A 115 -41.84 25.40 -42.68
N PRO A 116 -42.73 24.43 -42.41
CA PRO A 116 -42.91 23.30 -43.29
C PRO A 116 -43.27 23.79 -44.70
N PRO A 117 -42.83 23.08 -45.76
CA PRO A 117 -43.22 23.44 -47.12
C PRO A 117 -44.74 23.42 -47.21
N LYS A 118 -45.32 24.45 -47.84
CA LYS A 118 -46.76 24.50 -48.10
C LYS A 118 -47.11 23.31 -49.00
N SER A 119 -48.12 22.52 -48.63
CA SER A 119 -48.66 21.49 -49.51
C SER A 119 -49.14 22.14 -50.79
N VAL A 120 -48.57 21.74 -51.93
CA VAL A 120 -49.08 22.14 -53.23
C VAL A 120 -50.27 21.24 -53.56
N ASP A 121 -51.44 21.83 -53.74
CA ASP A 121 -52.62 21.10 -54.20
C ASP A 121 -52.39 20.67 -55.65
N TYR A 122 -52.11 19.38 -55.85
CA TYR A 122 -51.94 18.82 -57.18
C TYR A 122 -53.28 18.79 -57.92
N ARG A 123 -53.44 19.65 -58.93
CA ARG A 123 -54.56 19.56 -59.87
C ARG A 123 -54.20 18.64 -61.03
N ARG A 124 -54.82 17.46 -61.07
CA ARG A 124 -54.75 16.58 -62.23
C ARG A 124 -55.46 17.24 -63.42
N ALA A 125 -54.86 17.23 -64.60
CA ALA A 125 -55.55 17.62 -65.83
C ALA A 125 -56.76 16.70 -66.08
N PRO A 126 -57.90 17.21 -66.56
CA PRO A 126 -59.03 16.38 -66.93
C PRO A 126 -58.62 15.40 -68.06
N ASP A 127 -59.05 14.16 -67.93
CA ASP A 127 -58.75 13.12 -68.91
C ASP A 127 -59.80 13.13 -70.02
N ASN A 128 -59.37 13.41 -71.26
CA ASN A 128 -60.24 13.52 -72.44
C ASN A 128 -60.22 12.27 -73.33
N ARG A 129 -59.66 11.14 -72.87
CA ARG A 129 -59.55 9.92 -73.69
C ARG A 129 -60.88 9.19 -73.82
N ASP A 130 -61.21 8.73 -75.03
CA ASP A 130 -62.33 7.84 -75.26
C ASP A 130 -61.88 6.40 -74.98
N PHE A 131 -62.07 5.92 -73.76
CA PHE A 131 -61.70 4.57 -73.32
C PHE A 131 -62.43 3.40 -74.04
N GLY A 132 -63.03 3.65 -75.21
CA GLY A 132 -63.73 2.66 -76.01
C GLY A 132 -62.80 1.92 -76.97
N SER A 133 -62.93 0.59 -77.02
CA SER A 133 -62.26 -0.23 -78.03
C SER A 133 -63.02 -0.19 -79.37
N THR A 134 -62.33 -0.49 -80.46
CA THR A 134 -62.95 -0.68 -81.79
C THR A 134 -64.00 -1.80 -81.74
N TYR A 135 -63.70 -2.90 -81.04
CA TYR A 135 -64.62 -4.02 -80.86
C TYR A 135 -65.98 -3.60 -80.27
N GLY A 136 -65.97 -2.75 -79.23
CA GLY A 136 -67.20 -2.27 -78.59
C GLY A 136 -68.01 -1.33 -79.48
N LYS A 137 -67.37 -0.65 -80.45
CA LYS A 137 -68.03 0.22 -81.43
C LYS A 137 -68.59 -0.59 -82.61
N ASP A 138 -67.85 -1.60 -83.07
CA ASP A 138 -68.13 -2.31 -84.33
C ASP A 138 -69.11 -3.48 -84.14
N PHE A 139 -69.04 -4.20 -83.01
CA PHE A 139 -69.83 -5.41 -82.77
C PHE A 139 -70.98 -5.14 -81.80
N LYS A 140 -72.11 -4.71 -82.36
CA LYS A 140 -73.37 -4.56 -81.62
C LYS A 140 -74.35 -5.69 -81.95
N LYS A 141 -75.26 -5.96 -81.02
CA LYS A 141 -76.34 -6.92 -81.23
C LYS A 141 -77.33 -6.37 -82.27
N TYR A 142 -77.41 -7.03 -83.43
CA TYR A 142 -78.42 -6.75 -84.44
C TYR A 142 -79.67 -7.59 -84.18
N ALA A 143 -80.84 -6.99 -84.36
CA ALA A 143 -82.09 -7.75 -84.42
C ALA A 143 -82.22 -8.34 -85.83
N PHE A 144 -82.26 -9.67 -85.92
CA PHE A 144 -82.53 -10.34 -87.18
C PHE A 144 -84.02 -10.23 -87.52
N PRO A 145 -84.39 -10.01 -88.80
CA PRO A 145 -85.78 -10.09 -89.20
C PRO A 145 -86.31 -11.50 -88.92
N LYS A 146 -87.57 -11.61 -88.47
CA LYS A 146 -88.22 -12.92 -88.31
C LYS A 146 -88.38 -13.57 -89.67
N CYS A 147 -88.14 -14.87 -89.76
CA CYS A 147 -88.34 -15.58 -91.03
C CYS A 147 -89.83 -15.54 -91.41
N PRO A 148 -90.20 -15.16 -92.66
CA PRO A 148 -91.60 -15.04 -93.07
C PRO A 148 -92.44 -16.31 -92.87
N ILE A 149 -91.82 -17.49 -92.96
CA ILE A 149 -92.49 -18.78 -92.71
C ILE A 149 -93.08 -18.90 -91.30
N HIS A 150 -92.47 -18.25 -90.30
CA HIS A 150 -92.97 -18.28 -88.92
C HIS A 150 -94.22 -17.42 -88.70
N GLU A 151 -94.60 -16.60 -89.69
CA GLU A 151 -95.81 -15.78 -89.65
C GLU A 151 -97.02 -16.52 -90.26
N LEU A 152 -96.81 -17.69 -90.90
CA LEU A 152 -97.88 -18.49 -91.47
C LEU A 152 -98.73 -19.18 -90.39
N PRO A 153 -100.05 -19.33 -90.60
CA PRO A 153 -100.90 -20.12 -89.72
C PRO A 153 -100.50 -21.60 -89.74
N PRO A 154 -100.76 -22.36 -88.66
CA PRO A 154 -100.46 -23.80 -88.61
C PRO A 154 -101.03 -24.55 -89.82
N TYR A 155 -100.26 -25.50 -90.36
CA TYR A 155 -100.65 -26.27 -91.53
C TYR A 155 -101.86 -27.19 -91.21
N PRO A 156 -102.95 -27.12 -91.99
CA PRO A 156 -104.14 -27.95 -91.74
C PRO A 156 -103.92 -29.39 -92.21
N GLN A 157 -104.73 -30.32 -91.71
CA GLN A 157 -104.75 -31.68 -92.27
C GLN A 157 -105.43 -31.66 -93.65
N PRO A 158 -104.82 -32.27 -94.68
CA PRO A 158 -105.39 -32.27 -96.02
C PRO A 158 -106.69 -33.10 -96.08
N PRO A 159 -107.65 -32.72 -96.93
CA PRO A 159 -108.86 -33.50 -97.19
C PRO A 159 -108.54 -34.91 -97.72
N ALA A 160 -109.40 -35.89 -97.46
CA ALA A 160 -109.12 -37.31 -97.78
C ALA A 160 -108.89 -37.59 -99.29
N ASP A 161 -109.31 -36.68 -100.18
CA ASP A 161 -109.16 -36.76 -101.63
C ASP A 161 -107.88 -36.05 -102.15
N ARG A 162 -107.10 -35.35 -101.31
CA ARG A 162 -105.84 -34.70 -101.69
C ARG A 162 -104.72 -34.93 -100.67
N TYR A 163 -103.47 -34.90 -101.14
CA TYR A 163 -102.30 -35.13 -100.29
C TYR A 163 -101.63 -33.85 -99.76
N HIS A 164 -101.88 -32.69 -100.39
CA HIS A 164 -101.23 -31.42 -100.06
C HIS A 164 -102.21 -30.25 -100.09
N VAL A 165 -101.92 -29.24 -99.27
CA VAL A 165 -102.66 -27.98 -99.14
C VAL A 165 -101.67 -26.85 -99.45
N PHE A 166 -102.07 -25.89 -100.29
CA PHE A 166 -101.21 -24.77 -100.68
C PHE A 166 -101.58 -23.51 -99.90
N TYR A 167 -100.62 -22.63 -99.65
CA TYR A 167 -100.89 -21.32 -99.02
C TYR A 167 -101.13 -20.28 -100.12
N ASP A 168 -102.24 -19.55 -100.03
CA ASP A 168 -102.51 -18.39 -100.89
C ASP A 168 -102.06 -17.10 -100.18
N ASP A 169 -101.04 -16.45 -100.72
CA ASP A 169 -100.51 -15.20 -100.16
C ASP A 169 -101.53 -14.04 -100.19
N ASN A 170 -102.47 -14.00 -101.15
CA ASN A 170 -103.42 -12.90 -101.29
C ASN A 170 -104.55 -12.99 -100.27
N VAL A 171 -105.00 -14.21 -99.99
CA VAL A 171 -106.16 -14.48 -99.12
C VAL A 171 -105.71 -14.93 -97.71
N GLN A 172 -104.41 -15.15 -97.53
CA GLN A 172 -103.79 -15.57 -96.27
C GLN A 172 -104.40 -16.85 -95.67
N GLN A 173 -104.81 -17.79 -96.53
CA GLN A 173 -105.43 -19.05 -96.12
C GLN A 173 -104.88 -20.26 -96.88
N TRP A 174 -105.02 -21.42 -96.24
CA TRP A 174 -104.69 -22.71 -96.83
C TRP A 174 -105.86 -23.23 -97.69
N TYR A 175 -105.60 -23.78 -98.87
CA TYR A 175 -106.62 -24.32 -99.79
C TYR A 175 -106.19 -25.61 -100.52
#